data_AF-A0A540WH35-F1
#
_entry.id   AF-A0A540WH35-F1
#
_cell.length_a   1.000
_cell.length_b   1.000
_cell.length_c   1.000
_cell.angle_alpha   90.00
_cell.angle_beta   90.00
_cell.angle_gamma   90.00
#
_symmetry.space_group_name_H-M   'P 1'
#
loop_
_entity.id
_entity.type
_entity.pdbx_description
1 polymer ?
#
loop_
_entity_poly.entity_id
_entity_poly.type
_entity_poly.pdbx_seq_one_letter_code
_entity_poly.pdbx_strand_id
1 'polypeptide(L)'
;PYDARTALWCLVPDDKRGEVLLEASENVWGDLIDKMSDPELLQAMQPLDIDEQVYLLQHLPRNLTGRLLATLPAEKRARIRQIMRYADNSVGSIMEFEVITVRPEATLAAVQRYLRRLGKMPENTDKLFVTTRNKL
;
A
#
# COMPACT_ATOMS: atom_id res chain seq x y z
N PRO A 1 11.00 21.26 14.54
CA PRO A 1 12.19 21.06 15.40
C PRO A 1 12.37 19.56 15.69
N TYR A 2 13.61 19.06 15.75
CA TYR A 2 13.91 17.63 15.92
C TYR A 2 13.25 17.04 17.18
N ASP A 3 13.49 17.63 18.36
CA ASP A 3 13.01 17.09 19.63
C ASP A 3 11.48 17.02 19.71
N ALA A 4 10.78 18.06 19.22
CA ALA A 4 9.32 18.09 19.19
C ALA A 4 8.74 17.02 18.25
N ARG A 5 9.39 16.75 17.12
CA ARG A 5 8.99 15.71 16.16
C ARG A 5 9.17 14.32 16.76
N THR A 6 10.31 14.06 17.41
CA THR A 6 10.56 12.76 18.06
C THR A 6 9.60 12.52 19.21
N ALA A 7 9.29 13.54 20.02
CA ALA A 7 8.29 13.43 21.08
C ALA A 7 6.90 13.08 20.53
N LEU A 8 6.48 13.73 19.44
CA LEU A 8 5.20 13.44 18.78
C LEU A 8 5.20 12.04 18.17
N TRP A 9 6.30 11.62 17.54
CA TRP A 9 6.44 10.29 16.94
C TRP A 9 6.21 9.16 17.94
N CYS A 10 6.71 9.31 19.17
CA CYS A 10 6.46 8.34 20.24
C CYS A 10 4.99 8.23 20.66
N LEU A 11 4.15 9.21 20.33
CA LEU A 11 2.72 9.20 20.61
C LEU A 11 1.89 8.63 19.44
N VAL A 12 2.51 8.43 18.27
CA VAL A 12 1.81 7.86 17.10
C VAL A 12 1.63 6.35 17.32
N PRO A 13 0.38 5.84 17.25
CA PRO A 13 0.08 4.41 17.32
C PRO A 13 0.81 3.61 16.22
N ASP A 14 1.24 2.39 16.53
CA ASP A 14 2.03 1.56 15.61
C ASP A 14 1.36 1.33 14.25
N ASP A 15 0.03 1.18 14.25
CA ASP A 15 -0.80 0.99 13.05
C ASP A 15 -0.94 2.27 12.20
N LYS A 16 -0.58 3.44 12.75
CA LYS A 16 -0.59 4.73 12.05
C LYS A 16 0.78 5.21 11.60
N ARG A 17 1.86 4.54 12.04
CA ARG A 17 3.22 4.92 11.68
C ARG A 17 3.50 4.82 10.19
N GLY A 18 2.91 3.83 9.50
CA GLY A 18 3.03 3.69 8.05
C GLY A 18 2.44 4.89 7.30
N GLU A 19 1.20 5.27 7.64
CA GLU A 19 0.51 6.41 7.04
C GLU A 19 1.28 7.72 7.28
N VAL A 20 1.79 7.91 8.50
CA VAL A 20 2.60 9.11 8.81
C VAL A 20 3.90 9.14 8.01
N LEU A 21 4.53 7.99 7.74
CA LEU A 21 5.75 7.96 6.91
C LEU A 21 5.44 8.35 5.46
N LEU A 22 4.32 7.89 4.89
CA LEU A 22 3.90 8.26 3.53
C LEU A 22 3.68 9.76 3.37
N GLU A 23 3.07 10.40 4.38
CA GLU A 23 2.75 11.83 4.36
C GLU A 23 3.92 12.72 4.80
N ALA A 24 4.87 12.18 5.56
CA ALA A 24 6.04 12.91 6.01
C ALA A 24 7.08 13.03 4.88
N SER A 25 7.75 14.18 4.83
CA SER A 25 8.90 14.36 3.94
C SER A 25 9.98 13.31 4.20
N GLU A 26 10.49 12.69 3.13
CA GLU A 26 11.59 11.69 3.17
C GLU A 26 12.81 12.17 3.99
N ASN A 27 13.07 13.49 3.99
CA ASN A 27 14.16 14.11 4.73
C ASN A 27 14.10 13.89 6.25
N VAL A 28 12.92 13.59 6.81
CA VAL A 28 12.77 13.31 8.25
C VAL A 28 12.68 11.83 8.57
N TRP A 29 12.61 10.95 7.56
CA TRP A 29 12.39 9.51 7.78
C TRP A 29 13.51 8.89 8.60
N GLY A 30 14.76 9.25 8.33
CA GLY A 30 15.91 8.76 9.08
C GLY A 30 15.72 8.89 10.59
N ASP A 31 15.28 10.08 11.05
CA ASP A 31 15.03 10.36 12.46
C ASP A 31 13.85 9.57 13.04
N LEU A 32 12.81 9.32 12.22
CA LEU A 32 11.59 8.62 12.65
C LEU A 32 11.84 7.11 12.78
N ILE A 33 12.56 6.52 11.85
CA ILE A 33 12.77 5.07 11.78
C ILE A 33 14.00 4.60 12.56
N ASP A 34 14.89 5.50 12.99
CA ASP A 34 16.15 5.15 13.67
C ASP A 34 15.92 4.23 14.87
N LYS A 35 14.88 4.53 15.66
CA LYS A 35 14.52 3.77 16.87
C LYS A 35 13.58 2.58 16.61
N MET A 36 13.17 2.36 15.35
CA MET A 36 12.32 1.24 15.00
C MET A 36 13.16 0.03 14.60
N SER A 37 12.84 -1.11 15.20
CA SER A 37 13.28 -2.40 14.73
C SER A 37 12.61 -2.75 13.41
N ASP A 38 13.24 -3.62 12.64
CA ASP A 38 12.68 -3.97 11.36
C ASP A 38 11.32 -4.70 11.44
N PRO A 39 11.00 -5.52 12.46
CA PRO A 39 9.64 -6.04 12.63
C PRO A 39 8.60 -4.95 12.85
N GLU A 40 8.94 -3.89 13.61
CA GLU A 40 8.04 -2.75 13.82
C GLU A 40 7.80 -1.98 12.51
N LEU A 41 8.82 -1.83 11.67
CA LEU A 41 8.65 -1.24 10.33
C LEU A 41 7.73 -2.10 9.47
N LEU A 42 7.92 -3.42 9.43
CA LEU A 42 7.04 -4.31 8.67
C LEU A 42 5.60 -4.28 9.20
N GLN A 43 5.42 -4.15 10.51
CA GLN A 43 4.11 -4.03 11.14
C GLN A 43 3.43 -2.70 10.79
N ALA A 44 4.17 -1.59 10.83
CA ALA A 44 3.69 -0.28 10.42
C ALA A 44 3.23 -0.24 8.95
N MET A 45 3.81 -1.08 8.10
CA MET A 45 3.44 -1.20 6.69
C MET A 45 2.24 -2.13 6.42
N GLN A 46 1.84 -3.00 7.37
CA GLN A 46 0.75 -3.96 7.15
C GLN A 46 -0.62 -3.31 6.82
N PRO A 47 -1.01 -2.19 7.44
CA PRO A 47 -2.30 -1.56 7.17
C PRO A 47 -2.39 -0.86 5.81
N LEU A 48 -1.24 -0.56 5.21
CA LEU A 48 -1.12 0.20 3.97
C LEU A 48 -1.51 -0.62 2.74
N ASP A 49 -1.84 0.06 1.66
CA ASP A 49 -2.12 -0.56 0.38
C ASP A 49 -0.82 -1.08 -0.28
N ILE A 50 -0.99 -1.96 -1.27
CA ILE A 50 0.16 -2.70 -1.82
C ILE A 50 1.17 -1.76 -2.50
N ASP A 51 0.69 -0.76 -3.23
CA ASP A 51 1.53 0.26 -3.87
C ASP A 51 2.26 1.12 -2.85
N GLU A 52 1.58 1.55 -1.79
CA GLU A 52 2.20 2.29 -0.67
C GLU A 52 3.30 1.48 0.02
N GLN A 53 3.05 0.18 0.27
CA GLN A 53 4.06 -0.73 0.81
C GLN A 53 5.28 -0.82 -0.10
N VAL A 54 5.07 -0.92 -1.42
CA VAL A 54 6.16 -0.95 -2.39
C VAL A 54 6.93 0.36 -2.41
N TYR A 55 6.23 1.50 -2.36
CA TYR A 55 6.83 2.82 -2.30
C TYR A 55 7.75 2.96 -1.09
N LEU A 56 7.28 2.61 0.11
CA LEU A 56 8.11 2.62 1.32
C LEU A 56 9.31 1.67 1.22
N LEU A 57 9.14 0.47 0.66
CA LEU A 57 10.25 -0.48 0.49
C LEU A 57 11.37 0.05 -0.42
N GLN A 58 11.04 0.84 -1.44
CA GLN A 58 12.03 1.40 -2.36
C GLN A 58 12.88 2.51 -1.73
N HIS A 59 12.33 3.21 -0.74
CA HIS A 59 12.95 4.41 -0.15
C HIS A 59 13.55 4.18 1.24
N LEU A 60 13.26 3.06 1.91
CA LEU A 60 13.84 2.73 3.21
C LEU A 60 15.26 2.12 3.08
N PRO A 61 16.25 2.57 3.88
CA PRO A 61 17.66 2.18 3.75
C PRO A 61 17.98 0.73 4.15
N ARG A 62 16.98 -0.04 4.59
CA ARG A 62 17.12 -1.43 5.04
C ARG A 62 16.49 -2.33 3.99
N ASN A 63 17.18 -3.37 3.54
CA ASN A 63 16.64 -4.34 2.57
C ASN A 63 15.56 -5.22 3.24
N LEU A 64 14.39 -4.64 3.49
CA LEU A 64 13.23 -5.24 4.15
C LEU A 64 12.38 -6.05 3.17
N THR A 65 12.60 -5.89 1.87
CA THR A 65 11.85 -6.50 0.78
C THR A 65 11.69 -8.01 0.97
N GLY A 66 12.80 -8.73 1.21
CA GLY A 66 12.76 -10.18 1.39
C GLY A 66 11.89 -10.61 2.57
N ARG A 67 11.89 -9.83 3.66
CA ARG A 67 11.13 -10.12 4.87
C ARG A 67 9.66 -9.75 4.74
N LEU A 68 9.33 -8.63 4.10
CA LEU A 68 7.93 -8.31 3.78
C LEU A 68 7.32 -9.38 2.88
N LEU A 69 8.04 -9.80 1.82
CA LEU A 69 7.57 -10.86 0.94
C LEU A 69 7.32 -12.17 1.71
N ALA A 70 8.11 -12.45 2.75
CA ALA A 70 7.93 -13.62 3.60
C ALA A 70 6.70 -13.54 4.51
N THR A 71 6.27 -12.34 4.95
CA THR A 71 5.04 -12.19 5.76
C THR A 71 3.76 -12.25 4.93
N LEU A 72 3.86 -12.06 3.61
CA LEU A 72 2.69 -11.97 2.74
C LEU A 72 2.25 -13.31 2.14
N PRO A 73 0.92 -13.51 1.92
CA PRO A 73 0.38 -14.62 1.13
C PRO A 73 0.92 -14.63 -0.31
N ALA A 74 0.90 -15.80 -0.95
CA ALA A 74 1.46 -16.01 -2.28
C ALA A 74 0.90 -15.04 -3.34
N GLU A 75 -0.41 -14.75 -3.29
CA GLU A 75 -1.08 -13.83 -4.23
C GLU A 75 -0.56 -12.39 -4.06
N LYS A 76 -0.53 -11.88 -2.82
CA LYS A 76 0.02 -10.54 -2.52
C LYS A 76 1.50 -10.44 -2.89
N ARG A 77 2.29 -11.50 -2.63
CA ARG A 77 3.71 -11.58 -3.00
C ARG A 77 3.93 -11.54 -4.52
N ALA A 78 3.08 -12.21 -5.30
CA ALA A 78 3.14 -12.15 -6.76
C ALA A 78 2.84 -10.73 -7.25
N ARG A 79 1.86 -10.06 -6.64
CA ARG A 79 1.49 -8.68 -6.97
C ARG A 79 2.64 -7.70 -6.70
N ILE A 80 3.21 -7.70 -5.49
CA ILE A 80 4.36 -6.85 -5.16
C ILE A 80 5.52 -7.04 -6.14
N ARG A 81 5.88 -8.30 -6.44
CA ARG A 81 6.95 -8.58 -7.42
C ARG A 81 6.65 -8.07 -8.82
N GLN A 82 5.38 -8.03 -9.22
CA GLN A 82 4.99 -7.44 -10.50
C GLN A 82 5.17 -5.91 -10.45
N ILE A 83 4.76 -5.26 -9.36
CA ILE A 83 4.84 -3.81 -9.20
C ILE A 83 6.30 -3.34 -9.18
N MET A 84 7.16 -4.04 -8.45
CA MET A 84 8.59 -3.75 -8.37
C MET A 84 9.34 -3.90 -9.71
N ARG A 85 8.70 -4.45 -10.77
CA ARG A 85 9.28 -4.51 -12.13
C ARG A 85 8.99 -3.27 -12.95
N TYR A 86 8.07 -2.40 -12.52
CA TYR A 86 7.86 -1.13 -13.17
C TYR A 86 9.08 -0.24 -12.95
N ALA A 87 9.50 0.46 -14.01
CA ALA A 87 10.58 1.43 -13.90
C ALA A 87 10.14 2.59 -13.01
N ASP A 88 11.09 3.20 -12.31
CA ASP A 88 10.85 4.42 -11.55
C ASP A 88 10.30 5.51 -12.48
N ASN A 89 9.39 6.34 -11.97
CA ASN A 89 8.68 7.38 -12.72
C ASN A 89 7.84 6.87 -13.91
N SER A 90 7.47 5.58 -13.91
CA SER A 90 6.51 5.06 -14.88
C SER A 90 5.08 5.11 -14.34
N VAL A 91 4.09 5.00 -15.22
CA VAL A 91 2.68 4.91 -14.78
C VAL A 91 2.49 3.78 -13.77
N GLY A 92 3.16 2.64 -13.98
CA GLY A 92 3.06 1.48 -13.08
C GLY A 92 3.69 1.69 -11.70
N SER A 93 4.61 2.64 -11.53
CA SER A 93 5.21 2.94 -10.22
C SER A 93 4.37 3.88 -9.36
N ILE A 94 3.35 4.53 -9.94
CA ILE A 94 2.47 5.50 -9.25
C ILE A 94 1.01 5.00 -9.24
N MET A 95 0.72 3.88 -9.90
CA MET A 95 -0.64 3.36 -10.04
C MET A 95 -1.11 2.70 -8.74
N GLU A 96 -2.31 3.07 -8.28
CA GLU A 96 -3.04 2.33 -7.25
C GLU A 96 -3.60 1.02 -7.85
N PHE A 97 -3.32 -0.11 -7.23
CA PHE A 97 -3.73 -1.43 -7.76
C PHE A 97 -5.08 -1.90 -7.20
N GLU A 98 -5.64 -1.20 -6.21
CA GLU A 98 -6.90 -1.52 -5.56
C GLU A 98 -8.09 -0.94 -6.35
N VAL A 99 -8.42 -1.56 -7.49
CA VAL A 99 -9.55 -1.14 -8.32
C VAL A 99 -10.69 -2.15 -8.32
N ILE A 100 -11.93 -1.65 -8.29
CA ILE A 100 -13.11 -2.50 -8.45
C ILE A 100 -13.37 -2.73 -9.93
N THR A 101 -13.38 -4.00 -10.34
CA THR A 101 -13.71 -4.42 -11.70
C THR A 101 -15.03 -5.17 -11.75
N VAL A 102 -15.82 -4.96 -12.81
CA VAL A 102 -17.10 -5.64 -13.06
C VAL A 102 -17.11 -6.25 -14.47
N ARG A 103 -18.04 -7.19 -14.69
CA ARG A 103 -18.19 -7.85 -15.99
C ARG A 103 -19.15 -7.08 -16.90
N PRO A 104 -18.90 -7.02 -18.22
CA PRO A 104 -19.78 -6.30 -19.14
C PRO A 104 -21.20 -6.86 -19.19
N GLU A 105 -21.39 -8.14 -18.87
CA GLU A 105 -22.70 -8.79 -18.83
C GLU A 105 -23.44 -8.58 -17.49
N ALA A 106 -22.79 -7.96 -16.49
CA ALA A 106 -23.39 -7.77 -15.18
C ALA A 106 -24.47 -6.68 -15.21
N THR A 107 -25.67 -7.02 -14.74
CA THR A 107 -26.74 -6.03 -14.57
C THR A 107 -26.42 -5.06 -13.42
N LEU A 108 -27.00 -3.86 -13.46
CA LEU A 108 -26.86 -2.87 -12.39
C LEU A 108 -27.24 -3.45 -11.02
N ALA A 109 -28.30 -4.25 -10.95
CA ALA A 109 -28.73 -4.91 -9.71
C ALA A 109 -27.69 -5.92 -9.19
N ALA A 110 -27.02 -6.65 -10.09
CA ALA A 110 -25.94 -7.56 -9.72
C ALA A 110 -24.72 -6.80 -9.18
N VAL A 111 -24.33 -5.70 -9.84
CA VAL A 111 -23.24 -4.83 -9.41
C VAL A 111 -23.52 -4.21 -8.04
N GLN A 112 -24.70 -3.62 -7.84
CA GLN A 112 -25.08 -3.04 -6.54
C GLN A 112 -25.04 -4.08 -5.41
N ARG A 113 -25.56 -5.28 -5.65
CA ARG A 113 -25.51 -6.37 -4.67
C ARG A 113 -24.08 -6.81 -4.38
N TYR A 114 -23.21 -6.84 -5.39
CA TYR A 114 -21.79 -7.14 -5.23
C TYR A 114 -21.10 -6.08 -4.36
N LEU A 115 -21.26 -4.79 -4.67
CA LEU A 115 -20.66 -3.70 -3.90
C LEU A 115 -21.13 -3.71 -2.43
N ARG A 116 -22.42 -3.93 -2.18
CA ARG A 116 -22.94 -4.06 -0.80
C ARG A 116 -22.36 -5.25 -0.04
N ARG A 117 -22.07 -6.35 -0.72
CA ARG A 117 -21.43 -7.54 -0.13
C ARG A 117 -19.94 -7.32 0.12
N LEU A 118 -19.28 -6.51 -0.71
CA LEU A 118 -17.88 -6.16 -0.53
C LEU A 118 -17.66 -5.35 0.76
N GLY A 119 -18.63 -4.53 1.14
CA GLY A 119 -18.66 -3.83 2.43
C GLY A 119 -17.76 -2.59 2.45
N LYS A 120 -16.44 -2.76 2.41
CA LYS A 120 -15.46 -1.67 2.27
C LYS A 120 -15.01 -1.57 0.82
N MET A 121 -15.04 -0.36 0.27
CA MET A 121 -14.48 -0.05 -1.05
C MET A 121 -13.11 0.61 -0.87
N PRO A 122 -12.20 0.47 -1.85
CA PRO A 122 -10.97 1.27 -1.89
C PRO A 122 -11.26 2.76 -1.75
N GLU A 123 -10.37 3.52 -1.13
CA GLU A 123 -10.63 4.92 -0.73
C GLU A 123 -10.98 5.81 -1.92
N ASN A 124 -10.33 5.58 -3.07
CA ASN A 124 -10.52 6.36 -4.30
C ASN A 124 -11.54 5.75 -5.28
N THR A 125 -12.58 5.09 -4.78
CA THR A 125 -13.59 4.44 -5.64
C THR A 125 -14.70 5.41 -6.08
N ASP A 126 -14.48 6.16 -7.16
CA ASP A 126 -15.53 6.94 -7.83
C ASP A 126 -15.98 6.34 -9.17
N LYS A 127 -15.25 5.34 -9.67
CA LYS A 127 -15.47 4.64 -10.94
C LYS A 127 -15.34 3.13 -10.78
N LEU A 128 -16.04 2.41 -11.65
CA LEU A 128 -15.92 0.97 -11.80
C LEU A 128 -15.35 0.65 -13.17
N PHE A 129 -14.40 -0.28 -13.24
CA PHE A 129 -13.79 -0.68 -14.49
C PHE A 129 -14.50 -1.93 -15.05
N VAL A 130 -14.97 -1.85 -16.29
CA VAL A 130 -15.61 -2.99 -16.97
C VAL A 130 -14.53 -3.79 -17.70
N THR A 131 -14.32 -5.05 -17.31
CA THR A 131 -13.25 -5.90 -17.88
C THR A 131 -13.75 -7.28 -18.31
N THR A 132 -13.18 -7.81 -19.40
CA THR A 132 -13.43 -9.17 -19.88
C THR A 132 -12.45 -10.16 -19.24
N ARG A 133 -12.63 -11.47 -19.48
CA ARG A 133 -11.69 -12.50 -18.96
C ARG A 133 -10.34 -12.49 -19.67
N ASN A 134 -10.26 -11.93 -20.88
CA ASN A 134 -9.03 -11.88 -21.63
C ASN A 134 -8.20 -10.68 -21.16
N LYS A 135 -7.18 -10.99 -20.36
CA LYS A 135 -5.99 -10.15 -20.30
C LYS A 135 -5.32 -10.31 -21.67
N LEU A 136 -5.27 -9.22 -22.45
CA LEU A 136 -4.35 -9.14 -23.58
C LEU A 136 -2.91 -9.36 -23.09
#